data_AF-M9LMT6-F1
#
_entry.id   AF-M9LMT6-F1
#
_cell.length_a   1.000
_cell.length_b   1.000
_cell.length_c   1.000
_cell.angle_alpha   90.00
_cell.angle_beta   90.00
_cell.angle_gamma   90.00
#
_symmetry.space_group_name_H-M   'P 1'
#
loop_
_entity.id
_entity.type
_entity.pdbx_description
1 polymer ?
#
loop_
_entity_poly.entity_id
_entity_poly.type
_entity_poly.pdbx_seq_one_letter_code
_entity_poly.pdbx_strand_id
1 'polypeptide(L)'
;MTGPSNTVTPSEEKSFSWSPSSQVPHFLRNHYRTSSNGHSTPGFPSSGNNSAASSVIHLPNSNSYSSGGTSEKIEPSSSFQTVPVFGAQAGNARSTQPSSMAGVEDTGSKQVGKQKHSLAFGFFGLLSVILAAVVIAFGWINTPQQNLCLAFEDDFSGRTTLNTDNWEYEVRTDGFGNHEFEMTTAQSNNSFIEDGKLYLVPTLTSDEIGETAITGNYTYSLNSTCTAFPQTQGACETSSNATLGTVIQPIKSARIRTKASISRGRIEVRARLPVGDWIWPAIWMMPEDSVYGEWPRSGEIDIVESKGNTVQSLQDRYQNSVTSTLHWGPSAVTDRWGLTTSNFSVPRDYFSEDFHTFGLDWTPTSLTTWVDKPSRHIMKLDMNRDFFAFSRLSHLLWNGTAIQDPWNGKKGAPFDQKFYLILNVAVGGTNGYFSDAERNKPWQNAGSNPVADFWAARTRWLPSWPSDPKKRGMAIDSVKMWQRC
;
A
#
# COMPACT_ATOMS: atom_id res chain seq x y z
N MET A 1 -32.62 -66.53 10.99
CA MET A 1 -32.46 -65.62 12.13
C MET A 1 -31.80 -64.35 11.60
N THR A 2 -32.53 -63.37 11.03
CA THR A 2 -33.33 -62.29 11.66
C THR A 2 -32.51 -61.23 12.42
N GLY A 3 -32.10 -60.18 11.70
CA GLY A 3 -32.10 -58.75 12.07
C GLY A 3 -31.09 -58.21 13.11
N PRO A 4 -31.00 -56.87 13.29
CA PRO A 4 -31.82 -55.82 12.64
C PRO A 4 -31.06 -54.61 12.07
N SER A 5 -31.74 -53.94 11.13
CA SER A 5 -31.50 -52.57 10.67
C SER A 5 -32.11 -51.55 11.64
N ASN A 6 -31.40 -50.46 11.92
CA ASN A 6 -31.94 -49.31 12.66
C ASN A 6 -32.20 -48.14 11.70
N THR A 7 -33.48 -47.89 11.47
CA THR A 7 -34.06 -46.66 10.89
C THR A 7 -34.20 -45.63 12.01
N VAL A 8 -33.73 -44.40 11.77
CA VAL A 8 -33.97 -43.23 12.64
C VAL A 8 -34.93 -42.29 11.92
N THR A 9 -36.03 -41.95 12.59
CA THR A 9 -37.07 -41.00 12.19
C THR A 9 -36.63 -39.54 12.40
N PRO A 10 -37.08 -38.57 11.60
CA PRO A 10 -36.82 -37.15 11.85
C PRO A 10 -37.79 -36.58 12.89
N SER A 11 -37.25 -35.83 13.85
CA SER A 11 -37.99 -35.11 14.88
C SER A 11 -38.61 -33.81 14.35
N GLU A 12 -39.85 -33.57 14.78
CA GLU A 12 -40.70 -32.41 14.52
C GLU A 12 -40.05 -31.05 14.86
N GLU A 13 -40.12 -30.11 13.92
CA GLU A 13 -39.88 -28.67 14.16
C GLU A 13 -41.04 -28.08 14.97
N LYS A 14 -40.74 -27.59 16.18
CA LYS A 14 -41.63 -26.69 16.92
C LYS A 14 -41.28 -25.25 16.57
N SER A 15 -42.18 -24.62 15.83
CA SER A 15 -42.21 -23.18 15.60
C SER A 15 -42.48 -22.44 16.91
N PHE A 16 -41.61 -21.48 17.25
CA PHE A 16 -41.80 -20.55 18.35
C PHE A 16 -41.92 -19.14 17.76
N SER A 17 -43.14 -18.61 17.75
CA SER A 17 -43.44 -17.21 17.42
C SER A 17 -43.27 -16.35 18.67
N TRP A 18 -42.44 -15.32 18.58
CA TRP A 18 -42.38 -14.25 19.57
C TRP A 18 -42.73 -12.93 18.89
N SER A 19 -43.89 -12.38 19.26
CA SER A 19 -44.23 -10.97 19.06
C SER A 19 -43.73 -10.17 20.25
N PRO A 20 -43.04 -9.03 20.05
CA PRO A 20 -42.90 -8.03 21.11
C PRO A 20 -43.80 -6.83 20.82
N SER A 21 -44.76 -6.63 21.71
CA SER A 21 -45.46 -5.37 21.91
C SER A 21 -44.50 -4.27 22.37
N SER A 22 -44.81 -3.06 21.93
CA SER A 22 -44.46 -1.74 22.47
C SER A 22 -43.70 -1.69 23.80
N GLN A 23 -42.65 -0.87 23.85
CA GLN A 23 -42.66 0.43 24.55
C GLN A 23 -41.32 1.15 24.31
N VAL A 24 -41.42 2.37 23.78
CA VAL A 24 -40.34 3.33 23.58
C VAL A 24 -40.18 4.17 24.85
N PRO A 25 -38.94 4.38 25.34
CA PRO A 25 -38.64 5.62 26.06
C PRO A 25 -37.66 6.48 25.25
N HIS A 26 -38.15 7.65 24.87
CA HIS A 26 -37.37 8.81 24.46
C HIS A 26 -36.41 9.23 25.57
N PHE A 27 -35.11 9.43 25.27
CA PHE A 27 -34.33 10.46 25.95
C PHE A 27 -33.12 10.96 25.12
N LEU A 28 -33.00 12.29 25.14
CA LEU A 28 -31.82 13.16 24.90
C LEU A 28 -31.34 13.43 23.46
N ARG A 29 -32.01 14.47 22.95
CA ARG A 29 -31.56 15.58 22.09
C ARG A 29 -30.07 15.94 22.19
N ASN A 30 -29.43 16.00 21.03
CA ASN A 30 -28.16 16.68 20.76
C ASN A 30 -28.25 18.19 21.01
N HIS A 31 -27.18 18.74 21.59
CA HIS A 31 -26.74 20.12 21.38
C HIS A 31 -25.65 20.12 20.30
N TYR A 32 -25.95 20.59 19.10
CA TYR A 32 -25.00 21.37 18.30
C TYR A 32 -25.77 22.40 17.49
N ARG A 33 -25.33 23.65 17.65
CA ARG A 33 -25.92 24.88 17.16
C ARG A 33 -25.12 25.29 15.93
N THR A 34 -25.70 25.23 14.74
CA THR A 34 -25.22 25.98 13.57
C THR A 34 -26.41 26.52 12.79
N SER A 35 -26.21 27.75 12.33
CA SER A 35 -27.15 28.74 11.79
C SER A 35 -28.08 28.27 10.69
N SER A 36 -29.33 28.72 10.81
CA SER A 36 -30.40 28.75 9.84
C SER A 36 -30.16 29.75 8.70
N ASN A 37 -30.56 29.36 7.49
CA ASN A 37 -31.28 30.13 6.45
C ASN A 37 -31.63 29.10 5.35
N GLY A 38 -32.83 28.78 4.93
CA GLY A 38 -34.20 29.18 5.24
C GLY A 38 -35.07 28.67 4.07
N HIS A 39 -36.20 28.01 4.37
CA HIS A 39 -37.34 27.69 3.47
C HIS A 39 -37.05 26.72 2.30
N SER A 40 -37.85 25.72 1.92
CA SER A 40 -39.23 25.28 2.23
C SER A 40 -39.45 23.90 1.56
N THR A 41 -40.01 22.92 2.27
CA THR A 41 -40.73 21.75 1.69
C THR A 41 -42.22 22.12 1.52
N PRO A 42 -43.08 21.45 0.70
CA PRO A 42 -43.13 19.98 0.54
C PRO A 42 -43.59 19.41 -0.82
N GLY A 43 -43.46 18.09 -0.99
CA GLY A 43 -44.25 17.32 -1.97
C GLY A 43 -43.64 15.99 -2.38
N PHE A 44 -44.03 14.90 -1.71
CA PHE A 44 -44.06 13.55 -2.32
C PHE A 44 -45.36 13.41 -3.14
N PRO A 45 -45.35 12.64 -4.25
CA PRO A 45 -45.76 11.22 -4.16
C PRO A 45 -44.94 10.29 -5.10
N SER A 46 -44.52 9.12 -4.61
CA SER A 46 -45.04 7.76 -4.90
C SER A 46 -44.80 7.19 -6.30
N SER A 47 -44.02 6.09 -6.33
CA SER A 47 -44.19 4.83 -7.10
C SER A 47 -44.65 4.85 -8.57
N GLY A 48 -43.89 4.18 -9.44
CA GLY A 48 -44.42 3.66 -10.70
C GLY A 48 -43.36 3.06 -11.62
N ASN A 49 -43.46 1.75 -11.85
CA ASN A 49 -42.66 0.93 -12.75
C ASN A 49 -42.72 1.35 -14.23
N ASN A 50 -41.74 0.80 -14.98
CA ASN A 50 -41.80 0.30 -16.36
C ASN A 50 -41.24 1.17 -17.52
N SER A 51 -40.25 0.53 -18.16
CA SER A 51 -40.14 0.28 -19.60
C SER A 51 -39.56 1.37 -20.53
N ALA A 52 -38.40 1.01 -21.08
CA ALA A 52 -37.99 1.12 -22.48
C ALA A 52 -38.75 2.08 -23.41
N ALA A 53 -38.03 3.00 -24.05
CA ALA A 53 -37.67 2.90 -25.47
C ALA A 53 -37.03 4.20 -25.98
N SER A 54 -36.13 4.01 -26.94
CA SER A 54 -35.43 4.99 -27.76
C SER A 54 -36.28 6.15 -28.26
N SER A 55 -35.64 7.32 -28.42
CA SER A 55 -35.90 8.18 -29.57
C SER A 55 -34.69 9.07 -29.87
N VAL A 56 -34.14 8.82 -31.05
CA VAL A 56 -33.32 9.74 -31.86
C VAL A 56 -34.20 10.95 -32.23
N ILE A 57 -33.63 12.17 -32.28
CA ILE A 57 -33.78 13.12 -33.41
C ILE A 57 -33.01 14.45 -33.17
N HIS A 58 -32.19 14.74 -34.18
CA HIS A 58 -31.73 16.00 -34.78
C HIS A 58 -31.08 17.16 -33.99
N LEU A 59 -29.82 17.37 -34.39
CA LEU A 59 -29.12 18.64 -34.66
C LEU A 59 -30.02 19.78 -35.16
N PRO A 60 -29.53 21.02 -35.01
CA PRO A 60 -29.27 21.81 -36.21
C PRO A 60 -27.84 22.31 -36.31
N ASN A 61 -27.45 22.42 -37.58
CA ASN A 61 -26.17 22.83 -38.12
C ASN A 61 -26.18 24.35 -38.44
N SER A 62 -25.05 24.83 -38.95
CA SER A 62 -24.76 26.13 -39.62
C SER A 62 -24.06 27.19 -38.75
N ASN A 63 -23.06 27.92 -39.22
CA ASN A 63 -22.32 27.88 -40.49
C ASN A 63 -20.98 28.61 -40.31
N SER A 64 -20.06 28.24 -41.19
CA SER A 64 -18.76 28.81 -41.51
C SER A 64 -18.73 30.33 -41.75
N TYR A 65 -17.57 30.94 -41.47
CA TYR A 65 -16.94 31.89 -42.38
C TYR A 65 -15.41 31.81 -42.30
N SER A 66 -14.80 31.76 -43.47
CA SER A 66 -13.36 31.66 -43.75
C SER A 66 -12.79 33.01 -44.22
N SER A 67 -11.49 33.22 -44.00
CA SER A 67 -10.48 33.94 -44.81
C SER A 67 -9.48 34.59 -43.86
N GLY A 68 -8.16 34.63 -44.06
CA GLY A 68 -7.32 34.30 -45.20
C GLY A 68 -6.12 35.24 -45.22
N GLY A 69 -4.89 34.70 -45.25
CA GLY A 69 -3.61 35.38 -45.58
C GLY A 69 -3.00 36.27 -44.49
N THR A 70 -1.68 36.45 -44.33
CA THR A 70 -0.48 36.04 -45.08
C THR A 70 0.76 36.40 -44.22
N SER A 71 1.80 35.56 -44.29
CA SER A 71 3.25 35.79 -44.12
C SER A 71 3.78 37.12 -43.55
N GLU A 72 4.62 37.05 -42.50
CA GLU A 72 5.90 37.79 -42.47
C GLU A 72 6.97 37.11 -41.58
N LYS A 73 8.15 36.93 -42.16
CA LYS A 73 9.43 36.50 -41.55
C LYS A 73 10.16 37.76 -41.07
N ILE A 74 10.63 37.83 -39.82
CA ILE A 74 11.85 38.58 -39.42
C ILE A 74 12.48 37.93 -38.16
N GLU A 75 13.70 37.41 -38.27
CA GLU A 75 14.69 37.29 -37.16
C GLU A 75 15.69 38.48 -37.25
N PRO A 76 16.76 38.57 -36.43
CA PRO A 76 16.81 38.82 -34.99
C PRO A 76 17.63 40.10 -34.70
N SER A 77 17.61 40.65 -33.48
CA SER A 77 18.73 41.52 -33.05
C SER A 77 18.93 41.57 -31.55
N SER A 78 20.21 41.58 -31.22
CA SER A 78 20.90 41.54 -29.94
C SER A 78 21.05 42.91 -29.28
N SER A 79 21.15 42.92 -27.96
CA SER A 79 22.09 43.82 -27.25
C SER A 79 22.55 43.19 -25.94
N PHE A 80 23.84 42.85 -25.93
CA PHE A 80 24.66 42.50 -24.77
C PHE A 80 24.74 43.65 -23.77
N GLN A 81 24.89 43.34 -22.48
CA GLN A 81 25.92 43.98 -21.66
C GLN A 81 26.29 43.12 -20.45
N THR A 82 27.58 43.22 -20.13
CA THR A 82 28.45 42.28 -19.43
C THR A 82 28.57 42.52 -17.93
N VAL A 83 28.94 41.44 -17.24
CA VAL A 83 29.37 41.28 -15.84
C VAL A 83 30.63 42.12 -15.53
N PRO A 84 30.94 42.37 -14.24
CA PRO A 84 32.28 41.96 -13.80
C PRO A 84 32.34 41.25 -12.45
N VAL A 85 33.24 40.27 -12.44
CA VAL A 85 33.87 39.59 -11.31
C VAL A 85 34.90 40.53 -10.70
N PHE A 86 35.12 40.53 -9.38
CA PHE A 86 36.40 40.94 -8.79
C PHE A 86 36.77 40.13 -7.55
N GLY A 87 37.98 39.55 -7.59
CA GLY A 87 38.71 39.02 -6.45
C GLY A 87 39.79 40.00 -5.96
N ALA A 88 40.13 39.83 -4.68
CA ALA A 88 41.36 40.12 -3.95
C ALA A 88 42.26 41.33 -4.34
N GLN A 89 42.51 42.26 -3.39
CA GLN A 89 43.77 42.35 -2.62
C GLN A 89 43.88 43.60 -1.72
N ALA A 90 44.64 43.40 -0.65
CA ALA A 90 45.27 44.27 0.35
C ALA A 90 45.46 45.78 0.10
N GLY A 91 45.45 46.56 1.21
CA GLY A 91 46.21 47.81 1.30
C GLY A 91 45.74 48.84 2.35
N ASN A 92 46.45 48.89 3.48
CA ASN A 92 46.65 50.00 4.43
C ASN A 92 45.98 51.37 4.19
N ALA A 93 45.39 51.93 5.26
CA ALA A 93 45.60 53.33 5.62
C ALA A 93 45.45 53.57 7.12
N ARG A 94 46.35 54.41 7.64
CA ARG A 94 46.68 54.67 9.05
C ARG A 94 46.12 56.03 9.46
N SER A 95 45.91 56.19 10.78
CA SER A 95 45.99 57.43 11.57
C SER A 95 44.82 58.42 11.51
N THR A 96 44.19 58.63 12.66
CA THR A 96 44.44 59.84 13.49
C THR A 96 43.80 59.68 14.88
N GLN A 97 44.60 59.91 15.93
CA GLN A 97 44.12 60.19 17.30
C GLN A 97 43.73 61.66 17.44
N PRO A 98 43.08 62.05 18.57
CA PRO A 98 43.87 62.80 19.54
C PRO A 98 43.62 62.50 21.05
N SER A 99 44.70 62.77 21.79
CA SER A 99 44.81 63.40 23.13
C SER A 99 44.49 62.62 24.43
N SER A 100 45.58 62.09 24.99
CA SER A 100 46.06 62.15 26.38
C SER A 100 45.25 62.85 27.49
N MET A 101 45.11 62.18 28.63
CA MET A 101 45.59 62.67 29.93
C MET A 101 46.12 61.51 30.78
N ALA A 102 47.10 61.85 31.60
CA ALA A 102 48.02 60.96 32.30
C ALA A 102 47.51 60.45 33.66
N GLY A 103 48.08 59.32 34.07
CA GLY A 103 48.40 59.00 35.46
C GLY A 103 47.32 58.30 36.27
N VAL A 104 47.54 57.00 36.56
CA VAL A 104 47.73 56.46 37.92
C VAL A 104 48.19 55.00 37.73
N GLU A 105 49.39 54.67 38.19
CA GLU A 105 49.73 53.29 38.54
C GLU A 105 48.92 52.92 39.78
N ASP A 106 48.04 51.93 39.68
CA ASP A 106 47.71 51.09 40.83
C ASP A 106 47.50 49.64 40.40
N THR A 107 47.96 48.81 41.30
CA THR A 107 48.24 47.40 41.32
C THR A 107 47.04 46.49 41.11
N GLY A 108 47.31 45.28 40.62
CA GLY A 108 46.64 44.08 41.11
C GLY A 108 45.42 43.57 40.35
N SER A 109 45.56 42.32 39.88
CA SER A 109 44.49 41.32 39.79
C SER A 109 43.34 41.56 38.81
N LYS A 110 43.29 40.75 37.74
CA LYS A 110 42.16 39.85 37.43
C LYS A 110 42.44 38.99 36.19
N GLN A 111 43.32 38.01 36.36
CA GLN A 111 43.38 36.79 35.52
C GLN A 111 42.56 35.64 36.16
N VAL A 112 41.48 35.95 36.90
CA VAL A 112 40.74 34.93 37.69
C VAL A 112 39.34 34.63 37.12
N GLY A 113 38.98 35.20 35.97
CA GLY A 113 37.65 35.01 35.37
C GLY A 113 37.52 33.84 34.37
N LYS A 114 38.54 33.55 33.55
CA LYS A 114 38.38 32.60 32.42
C LYS A 114 38.57 31.12 32.78
N GLN A 115 39.39 30.79 33.78
CA GLN A 115 39.66 29.39 34.17
C GLN A 115 38.48 28.72 34.90
N LYS A 116 37.73 29.45 35.73
CA LYS A 116 36.61 28.89 36.51
C LYS A 116 35.43 28.50 35.62
N HIS A 117 35.17 29.26 34.56
CA HIS A 117 34.16 28.88 33.56
C HIS A 117 34.59 27.64 32.78
N SER A 118 35.86 27.50 32.40
CA SER A 118 36.36 26.32 31.67
C SER A 118 36.24 25.01 32.47
N LEU A 119 36.53 25.04 33.78
CA LEU A 119 36.34 23.88 34.67
C LEU A 119 34.86 23.54 34.88
N ALA A 120 33.99 24.53 35.04
CA ALA A 120 32.56 24.31 35.15
C ALA A 120 31.97 23.74 33.84
N PHE A 121 32.36 24.27 32.67
CA PHE A 121 31.96 23.73 31.38
C PHE A 121 32.47 22.30 31.15
N GLY A 122 33.70 21.99 31.58
CA GLY A 122 34.22 20.63 31.54
C GLY A 122 33.46 19.67 32.47
N PHE A 123 33.12 20.12 33.69
CA PHE A 123 32.34 19.33 34.65
C PHE A 123 30.91 19.06 34.16
N PHE A 124 30.20 20.09 33.70
CA PHE A 124 28.84 19.92 33.17
C PHE A 124 28.82 19.15 31.84
N GLY A 125 29.86 19.30 31.01
CA GLY A 125 30.05 18.49 29.81
C GLY A 125 30.33 17.01 30.11
N LEU A 126 31.13 16.72 31.15
CA LEU A 126 31.36 15.34 31.58
C LEU A 126 30.09 14.74 32.22
N LEU A 127 29.38 15.51 33.05
CA LEU A 127 28.14 15.09 33.67
C LEU A 127 27.06 14.77 32.65
N SER A 128 26.95 15.54 31.56
CA SER A 128 25.99 15.28 30.49
C SER A 128 26.35 14.02 29.69
N VAL A 129 27.63 13.76 29.43
CA VAL A 129 28.10 12.50 28.80
C VAL A 129 27.81 11.30 29.70
N ILE A 130 28.06 11.40 31.01
CA ILE A 130 27.75 10.33 31.97
C ILE A 130 26.24 10.09 32.01
N LEU A 131 25.44 11.14 32.08
CA LEU A 131 23.97 11.01 32.08
C LEU A 131 23.45 10.37 30.78
N ALA A 132 24.00 10.75 29.62
CA ALA A 132 23.67 10.12 28.35
C ALA A 132 24.05 8.63 28.33
N ALA A 133 25.23 8.27 28.83
CA ALA A 133 25.65 6.88 28.95
C ALA A 133 24.74 6.07 29.88
N VAL A 134 24.30 6.66 31.01
CA VAL A 134 23.33 6.04 31.93
C VAL A 134 21.99 5.83 31.22
N VAL A 135 21.47 6.83 30.50
CA VAL A 135 20.20 6.69 29.74
C VAL A 135 20.31 5.60 28.68
N ILE A 136 21.42 5.54 27.93
CA ILE A 136 21.67 4.50 26.92
C ILE A 136 21.75 3.12 27.60
N ALA A 137 22.49 3.00 28.71
CA ALA A 137 22.62 1.75 29.44
C ALA A 137 21.28 1.28 30.02
N PHE A 138 20.48 2.18 30.62
CA PHE A 138 19.13 1.89 31.08
C PHE A 138 18.23 1.48 29.91
N GLY A 139 18.32 2.15 28.77
CA GLY A 139 17.60 1.77 27.55
C GLY A 139 17.98 0.35 27.11
N TRP A 140 19.26 0.02 27.07
CA TRP A 140 19.75 -1.28 26.64
C TRP A 140 19.36 -2.41 27.60
N ILE A 141 19.53 -2.21 28.91
CA ILE A 141 19.22 -3.21 29.94
C ILE A 141 17.71 -3.48 30.03
N ASN A 142 16.88 -2.43 29.86
CA ASN A 142 15.43 -2.57 30.01
C ASN A 142 14.70 -2.85 28.69
N THR A 143 15.40 -2.90 27.55
CA THR A 143 14.79 -3.35 26.28
C THR A 143 14.70 -4.87 26.31
N PRO A 144 13.49 -5.46 26.31
CA PRO A 144 13.34 -6.90 26.28
C PRO A 144 13.98 -7.45 25.00
N GLN A 145 15.09 -8.17 25.15
CA GLN A 145 15.72 -8.86 24.04
C GLN A 145 14.79 -10.01 23.63
N GLN A 146 14.32 -10.00 22.40
CA GLN A 146 13.54 -11.10 21.85
C GLN A 146 14.53 -12.20 21.47
N ASN A 147 14.41 -13.37 22.08
CA ASN A 147 15.06 -14.56 21.55
C ASN A 147 14.34 -14.93 20.25
N LEU A 148 15.07 -14.87 19.14
CA LEU A 148 14.55 -15.10 17.80
C LEU A 148 15.33 -16.25 17.17
N CYS A 149 14.60 -17.24 16.68
CA CYS A 149 15.13 -18.38 15.93
C CYS A 149 14.77 -18.21 14.46
N LEU A 150 15.72 -18.51 13.57
CA LEU A 150 15.47 -18.49 12.13
C LEU A 150 14.41 -19.55 11.79
N ALA A 151 13.31 -19.11 11.20
CA ALA A 151 12.19 -19.96 10.79
C ALA A 151 12.21 -20.24 9.29
N PHE A 152 12.65 -19.26 8.49
CA PHE A 152 12.73 -19.36 7.05
C PHE A 152 13.81 -18.40 6.51
N GLU A 153 14.56 -18.85 5.52
CA GLU A 153 15.51 -18.03 4.78
C GLU A 153 15.55 -18.47 3.33
N ASP A 154 15.63 -17.50 2.42
CA ASP A 154 15.94 -17.74 1.02
C ASP A 154 16.78 -16.57 0.48
N ASP A 155 17.98 -16.87 0.00
CA ASP A 155 18.90 -15.91 -0.62
C ASP A 155 18.94 -16.01 -2.15
N PHE A 156 18.11 -16.90 -2.72
CA PHE A 156 17.99 -17.14 -4.17
C PHE A 156 19.32 -17.46 -4.89
N SER A 157 20.38 -17.80 -4.15
CA SER A 157 21.69 -18.07 -4.72
C SER A 157 21.77 -19.49 -5.33
N GLY A 158 22.62 -19.65 -6.35
CA GLY A 158 22.95 -20.96 -6.91
C GLY A 158 21.86 -21.66 -7.74
N ARG A 159 20.78 -20.97 -8.11
CA ARG A 159 19.66 -21.54 -8.90
C ARG A 159 19.03 -20.52 -9.84
N THR A 160 18.26 -20.99 -10.82
CA THR A 160 17.60 -20.16 -11.84
C THR A 160 16.06 -20.18 -11.74
N THR A 161 15.51 -21.06 -10.90
CA THR A 161 14.07 -21.22 -10.68
C THR A 161 13.73 -21.22 -9.20
N LEU A 162 12.48 -20.87 -8.89
CA LEU A 162 11.96 -20.87 -7.52
C LEU A 162 12.02 -22.27 -6.88
N ASN A 163 12.40 -22.36 -5.61
CA ASN A 163 12.41 -23.61 -4.86
C ASN A 163 10.98 -23.89 -4.39
N THR A 164 10.32 -24.84 -5.04
CA THR A 164 8.93 -25.21 -4.75
C THR A 164 8.77 -26.00 -3.45
N ASP A 165 9.85 -26.38 -2.76
CA ASP A 165 9.75 -26.92 -1.40
C ASP A 165 9.55 -25.81 -0.36
N ASN A 166 9.97 -24.59 -0.71
CA ASN A 166 9.89 -23.40 0.15
C ASN A 166 8.74 -22.47 -0.23
N TRP A 167 8.39 -22.43 -1.51
CA TRP A 167 7.44 -21.50 -2.09
C TRP A 167 6.35 -22.21 -2.87
N GLU A 168 5.22 -21.53 -3.04
CA GLU A 168 4.12 -21.94 -3.89
C GLU A 168 3.67 -20.78 -4.78
N TYR A 169 3.35 -21.07 -6.04
CA TYR A 169 2.76 -20.11 -6.96
C TYR A 169 1.24 -20.04 -6.77
N GLU A 170 0.71 -18.83 -6.70
CA GLU A 170 -0.73 -18.60 -6.83
C GLU A 170 -1.01 -18.24 -8.30
N VAL A 171 -1.78 -19.07 -9.00
CA VAL A 171 -2.00 -19.02 -10.45
C VAL A 171 -3.50 -18.97 -10.70
N ARG A 172 -3.99 -17.79 -11.08
CA ARG A 172 -5.42 -17.44 -11.20
C ARG A 172 -5.68 -16.38 -12.26
N THR A 173 -6.92 -16.31 -12.75
CA THR A 173 -7.37 -15.35 -13.77
C THR A 173 -8.37 -14.29 -13.29
N ASP A 174 -8.83 -14.35 -12.05
CA ASP A 174 -9.96 -13.55 -11.55
C ASP A 174 -9.58 -12.19 -10.95
N GLY A 175 -8.29 -11.83 -10.91
CA GLY A 175 -7.81 -10.58 -10.30
C GLY A 175 -8.04 -10.52 -8.78
N PHE A 176 -8.24 -11.68 -8.13
CA PHE A 176 -8.43 -11.83 -6.69
C PHE A 176 -9.54 -10.92 -6.12
N GLY A 177 -9.37 -10.42 -4.89
CA GLY A 177 -10.33 -9.52 -4.23
C GLY A 177 -10.28 -8.08 -4.73
N ASN A 178 -9.23 -7.71 -5.46
CA ASN A 178 -8.97 -6.34 -5.90
C ASN A 178 -9.43 -6.05 -7.33
N HIS A 179 -9.86 -7.09 -8.05
CA HIS A 179 -10.14 -7.07 -9.49
C HIS A 179 -8.97 -6.51 -10.29
N GLU A 180 -7.76 -7.00 -9.96
CA GLU A 180 -6.49 -6.70 -10.61
C GLU A 180 -6.54 -7.05 -12.11
N PHE A 181 -5.71 -6.40 -12.92
CA PHE A 181 -5.76 -6.52 -14.38
C PHE A 181 -4.80 -7.57 -14.94
N GLU A 182 -4.01 -8.20 -14.08
CA GLU A 182 -3.19 -9.35 -14.41
C GLU A 182 -3.86 -10.70 -14.13
N MET A 183 -3.46 -11.69 -14.91
CA MET A 183 -3.50 -13.09 -14.48
C MET A 183 -2.18 -13.46 -13.85
N THR A 184 -2.21 -14.27 -12.80
CA THR A 184 -1.00 -14.75 -12.15
C THR A 184 -0.54 -16.06 -12.80
N THR A 185 0.78 -16.25 -12.94
CA THR A 185 1.38 -17.39 -13.64
C THR A 185 2.72 -17.81 -13.04
N ALA A 186 3.11 -19.05 -13.29
CA ALA A 186 4.40 -19.63 -12.92
C ALA A 186 5.42 -19.63 -14.08
N GLN A 187 5.11 -18.95 -15.20
CA GLN A 187 5.99 -18.89 -16.37
C GLN A 187 7.30 -18.12 -16.07
N SER A 188 8.39 -18.55 -16.73
CA SER A 188 9.74 -18.03 -16.49
C SER A 188 9.97 -16.60 -16.99
N ASN A 189 9.07 -16.03 -17.79
CA ASN A 189 9.09 -14.61 -18.16
C ASN A 189 8.47 -13.71 -17.06
N ASN A 190 7.70 -14.27 -16.14
CA ASN A 190 7.07 -13.56 -15.03
C ASN A 190 7.74 -13.85 -13.68
N SER A 191 8.38 -15.01 -13.52
CA SER A 191 9.13 -15.38 -12.31
C SER A 191 10.40 -16.14 -12.67
N PHE A 192 11.56 -15.55 -12.38
CA PHE A 192 12.86 -16.16 -12.65
C PHE A 192 13.93 -15.70 -11.65
N ILE A 193 15.00 -16.48 -11.54
CA ILE A 193 16.16 -16.11 -10.74
C ILE A 193 17.35 -15.85 -11.65
N GLU A 194 17.95 -14.69 -11.49
CA GLU A 194 19.14 -14.26 -12.22
C GLU A 194 20.02 -13.41 -11.30
N ASP A 195 21.34 -13.48 -11.44
CA ASP A 195 22.28 -12.70 -10.61
C ASP A 195 22.07 -12.87 -9.09
N GLY A 196 21.63 -14.08 -8.67
CA GLY A 196 21.31 -14.43 -7.29
C GLY A 196 20.06 -13.75 -6.74
N LYS A 197 19.14 -13.28 -7.59
CA LYS A 197 17.94 -12.54 -7.18
C LYS A 197 16.71 -13.09 -7.87
N LEU A 198 15.60 -13.14 -7.15
CA LEU A 198 14.29 -13.42 -7.72
C LEU A 198 13.74 -12.16 -8.38
N TYR A 199 13.18 -12.30 -9.58
CA TYR A 199 12.45 -11.24 -10.27
C TYR A 199 11.00 -11.67 -10.48
N LEU A 200 10.07 -10.83 -10.03
CA LEU A 200 8.65 -10.95 -10.33
C LEU A 200 8.29 -9.82 -11.32
N VAL A 201 7.94 -10.19 -12.55
CA VAL A 201 7.88 -9.26 -13.69
C VAL A 201 6.49 -9.28 -14.34
N PRO A 202 5.83 -8.13 -14.50
CA PRO A 202 4.62 -8.04 -15.32
C PRO A 202 4.98 -8.04 -16.82
N THR A 203 4.21 -8.77 -17.61
CA THR A 203 4.33 -8.89 -19.08
C THR A 203 2.97 -8.75 -19.74
N LEU A 204 2.93 -8.53 -21.05
CA LEU A 204 1.66 -8.47 -21.78
C LEU A 204 1.14 -9.89 -22.04
N THR A 205 -0.14 -10.13 -21.77
CA THR A 205 -0.81 -11.37 -22.14
C THR A 205 -0.81 -11.56 -23.67
N SER A 206 -0.88 -10.46 -24.42
CA SER A 206 -0.82 -10.47 -25.89
C SER A 206 0.49 -11.03 -26.45
N ASP A 207 1.58 -11.07 -25.68
CA ASP A 207 2.84 -11.67 -26.12
C ASP A 207 2.71 -13.19 -26.25
N GLU A 208 1.76 -13.81 -25.53
CA GLU A 208 1.47 -15.25 -25.59
C GLU A 208 0.35 -15.56 -26.58
N ILE A 209 -0.77 -14.83 -26.51
CA ILE A 209 -2.01 -15.19 -27.24
C ILE A 209 -2.37 -14.24 -28.39
N GLY A 210 -1.58 -13.18 -28.60
CA GLY A 210 -1.84 -12.15 -29.61
C GLY A 210 -2.90 -11.13 -29.17
N GLU A 211 -2.84 -9.91 -29.74
CA GLU A 211 -3.78 -8.84 -29.39
C GLU A 211 -5.25 -9.17 -29.74
N THR A 212 -5.49 -9.93 -30.82
CA THR A 212 -6.85 -10.31 -31.24
C THR A 212 -7.54 -11.18 -30.19
N ALA A 213 -6.81 -12.02 -29.47
CA ALA A 213 -7.36 -12.84 -28.41
C ALA A 213 -7.75 -12.01 -27.17
N ILE A 214 -7.14 -10.83 -26.96
CA ILE A 214 -7.49 -9.96 -25.84
C ILE A 214 -8.89 -9.37 -25.99
N THR A 215 -9.29 -8.98 -27.19
CA THR A 215 -10.54 -8.22 -27.44
C THR A 215 -11.57 -8.97 -28.28
N GLY A 216 -11.21 -10.12 -28.83
CA GLY A 216 -12.07 -10.90 -29.73
C GLY A 216 -13.07 -11.78 -28.99
N ASN A 217 -13.28 -12.99 -29.50
CA ASN A 217 -14.07 -14.02 -28.83
C ASN A 217 -13.14 -15.21 -28.54
N TYR A 218 -12.33 -15.09 -27.49
CA TYR A 218 -11.33 -16.08 -27.10
C TYR A 218 -11.51 -16.48 -25.64
N THR A 219 -11.21 -17.74 -25.32
CA THR A 219 -11.20 -18.25 -23.95
C THR A 219 -9.79 -18.70 -23.60
N TYR A 220 -9.25 -18.15 -22.52
CA TYR A 220 -7.99 -18.57 -21.91
C TYR A 220 -8.30 -19.43 -20.69
N SER A 221 -7.69 -20.62 -20.61
CA SER A 221 -7.85 -21.54 -19.49
C SER A 221 -6.49 -21.90 -18.92
N LEU A 222 -6.37 -21.82 -17.60
CA LEU A 222 -5.20 -22.27 -16.86
C LEU A 222 -5.12 -23.80 -16.78
N ASN A 223 -6.19 -24.52 -17.14
CA ASN A 223 -6.25 -25.98 -17.05
C ASN A 223 -5.76 -26.49 -15.68
N SER A 224 -4.89 -27.50 -15.66
CA SER A 224 -4.30 -28.08 -14.45
C SER A 224 -3.30 -27.18 -13.72
N THR A 225 -2.96 -26.00 -14.26
CA THR A 225 -2.05 -25.04 -13.60
C THR A 225 -2.76 -24.10 -12.62
N CYS A 226 -4.10 -24.06 -12.64
CA CYS A 226 -4.88 -23.23 -11.72
C CYS A 226 -4.71 -23.69 -10.27
N THR A 227 -4.30 -22.80 -9.37
CA THR A 227 -4.12 -23.10 -7.94
C THR A 227 -5.20 -22.51 -7.04
N ALA A 228 -6.28 -21.97 -7.62
CA ALA A 228 -7.42 -21.47 -6.86
C ALA A 228 -8.03 -22.55 -5.95
N PHE A 229 -8.41 -22.16 -4.74
CA PHE A 229 -9.19 -23.01 -3.86
C PHE A 229 -10.32 -22.21 -3.19
N PRO A 230 -11.61 -22.59 -3.38
CA PRO A 230 -12.07 -23.59 -4.34
C PRO A 230 -11.78 -23.18 -5.79
N GLN A 231 -11.60 -24.14 -6.69
CA GLN A 231 -11.49 -23.86 -8.13
C GLN A 231 -12.85 -23.43 -8.67
N THR A 232 -13.02 -22.14 -8.90
CA THR A 232 -14.18 -21.58 -9.61
C THR A 232 -13.81 -21.36 -11.08
N GLN A 233 -14.81 -21.33 -11.96
CA GLN A 233 -14.56 -21.10 -13.38
C GLN A 233 -13.83 -19.78 -13.61
N GLY A 234 -14.27 -18.67 -12.98
CA GLY A 234 -13.62 -17.37 -13.15
C GLY A 234 -12.19 -17.30 -12.63
N ALA A 235 -11.85 -18.12 -11.61
CA ALA A 235 -10.49 -18.17 -11.07
C ALA A 235 -9.52 -18.95 -11.97
N CYS A 236 -10.02 -19.84 -12.83
CA CYS A 236 -9.20 -20.71 -13.67
C CYS A 236 -9.34 -20.42 -15.17
N GLU A 237 -10.36 -19.70 -15.59
CA GLU A 237 -10.65 -19.36 -16.98
C GLU A 237 -11.13 -17.91 -17.11
N THR A 238 -10.76 -17.27 -18.21
CA THR A 238 -11.24 -15.94 -18.59
C THR A 238 -11.49 -15.86 -20.08
N SER A 239 -12.47 -15.05 -20.50
CA SER A 239 -12.86 -14.94 -21.90
C SER A 239 -13.04 -13.49 -22.33
N SER A 240 -12.57 -13.18 -23.52
CA SER A 240 -12.92 -11.94 -24.22
C SER A 240 -14.25 -12.12 -24.97
N ASN A 241 -15.02 -11.04 -25.09
CA ASN A 241 -16.20 -11.01 -25.92
C ASN A 241 -16.33 -9.65 -26.61
N ALA A 242 -16.16 -9.64 -27.93
CA ALA A 242 -16.17 -8.42 -28.73
C ALA A 242 -17.52 -7.68 -28.69
N THR A 243 -18.64 -8.40 -28.54
CA THR A 243 -19.98 -7.80 -28.47
C THR A 243 -20.23 -7.14 -27.12
N LEU A 244 -19.75 -7.76 -26.03
CA LEU A 244 -19.91 -7.23 -24.67
C LEU A 244 -18.81 -6.21 -24.30
N GLY A 245 -17.73 -6.14 -25.08
CA GLY A 245 -16.56 -5.32 -24.80
C GLY A 245 -15.71 -5.85 -23.64
N THR A 246 -15.93 -7.10 -23.21
CA THR A 246 -15.10 -7.74 -22.18
C THR A 246 -13.79 -8.20 -22.80
N VAL A 247 -12.70 -7.99 -22.09
CA VAL A 247 -11.36 -8.38 -22.54
C VAL A 247 -10.77 -9.41 -21.60
N ILE A 248 -9.84 -10.22 -22.11
CA ILE A 248 -8.95 -11.00 -21.25
C ILE A 248 -8.05 -10.04 -20.48
N GLN A 249 -7.74 -10.39 -19.23
CA GLN A 249 -6.76 -9.70 -18.40
C GLN A 249 -5.48 -9.44 -19.23
N PRO A 250 -5.17 -8.17 -19.56
CA PRO A 250 -4.17 -7.84 -20.57
C PRO A 250 -2.74 -8.05 -20.08
N ILE A 251 -2.56 -8.28 -18.79
CA ILE A 251 -1.27 -8.48 -18.15
C ILE A 251 -1.15 -9.90 -17.61
N LYS A 252 0.07 -10.44 -17.60
CA LYS A 252 0.45 -11.58 -16.76
C LYS A 252 1.50 -11.11 -15.76
N SER A 253 1.48 -11.69 -14.57
CA SER A 253 2.51 -11.46 -13.55
C SER A 253 2.66 -12.68 -12.64
N ALA A 254 3.49 -12.58 -11.62
CA ALA A 254 3.71 -13.64 -10.64
C ALA A 254 3.27 -13.22 -9.24
N ARG A 255 2.67 -14.18 -8.53
CA ARG A 255 2.31 -14.11 -7.12
C ARG A 255 2.75 -15.41 -6.46
N ILE A 256 3.54 -15.30 -5.41
CA ILE A 256 4.09 -16.44 -4.69
C ILE A 256 3.87 -16.29 -3.19
N ARG A 257 3.70 -17.41 -2.50
CA ARG A 257 3.65 -17.46 -1.05
C ARG A 257 4.67 -18.42 -0.46
N THR A 258 5.13 -18.15 0.75
CA THR A 258 5.94 -19.12 1.51
C THR A 258 5.07 -20.28 1.95
N LYS A 259 5.64 -21.49 1.97
CA LYS A 259 5.04 -22.64 2.66
C LYS A 259 5.26 -22.59 4.18
N ALA A 260 6.25 -21.82 4.61
CA ALA A 260 6.48 -21.52 6.01
C ALA A 260 5.56 -20.37 6.48
N SER A 261 5.08 -20.48 7.72
CA SER A 261 4.32 -19.45 8.41
C SER A 261 4.95 -19.16 9.77
N ILE A 262 4.87 -17.92 10.24
CA ILE A 262 5.30 -17.54 11.59
C ILE A 262 4.17 -16.88 12.35
N SER A 263 4.19 -17.00 13.68
CA SER A 263 3.40 -16.15 14.56
C SER A 263 4.35 -15.39 15.48
N ARG A 264 4.39 -14.06 15.33
CA ARG A 264 5.28 -13.14 16.07
C ARG A 264 6.78 -13.42 15.83
N GLY A 265 7.53 -12.36 15.53
CA GLY A 265 8.96 -12.42 15.33
C GLY A 265 9.42 -11.26 14.46
N ARG A 266 10.35 -11.53 13.55
CA ARG A 266 10.86 -10.55 12.60
C ARG A 266 10.77 -11.10 11.18
N ILE A 267 10.44 -10.23 10.23
CA ILE A 267 10.59 -10.49 8.80
C ILE A 267 11.44 -9.39 8.21
N GLU A 268 12.35 -9.77 7.32
CA GLU A 268 13.14 -8.87 6.49
C GLU A 268 13.08 -9.35 5.04
N VAL A 269 12.60 -8.49 4.14
CA VAL A 269 12.64 -8.71 2.70
C VAL A 269 13.49 -7.62 2.09
N ARG A 270 14.62 -8.00 1.49
CA ARG A 270 15.49 -7.06 0.79
C ARG A 270 15.10 -7.04 -0.68
N ALA A 271 14.53 -5.93 -1.14
CA ALA A 271 14.00 -5.81 -2.50
C ALA A 271 14.19 -4.40 -3.09
N ARG A 272 14.20 -4.34 -4.42
CA ARG A 272 14.05 -3.11 -5.21
C ARG A 272 12.69 -3.16 -5.91
N LEU A 273 11.90 -2.11 -5.78
CA LEU A 273 10.54 -2.07 -6.31
C LEU A 273 10.55 -1.81 -7.85
N PRO A 274 9.52 -2.25 -8.58
CA PRO A 274 9.39 -1.99 -10.01
C PRO A 274 9.08 -0.53 -10.33
N VAL A 275 9.34 -0.13 -11.57
CA VAL A 275 8.88 1.13 -12.16
C VAL A 275 8.03 0.88 -13.41
N GLY A 276 6.96 1.65 -13.55
CA GLY A 276 6.00 1.59 -14.64
C GLY A 276 4.61 1.97 -14.16
N ASP A 277 3.87 2.72 -14.97
CA ASP A 277 2.53 3.17 -14.62
C ASP A 277 1.60 1.99 -14.32
N TRP A 278 0.84 2.14 -13.23
CA TRP A 278 -0.19 1.22 -12.77
C TRP A 278 0.34 -0.12 -12.23
N ILE A 279 1.66 -0.28 -12.08
CA ILE A 279 2.26 -1.44 -11.41
C ILE A 279 2.09 -1.30 -9.90
N TRP A 280 1.76 -2.39 -9.22
CA TRP A 280 1.49 -2.47 -7.78
C TRP A 280 2.27 -3.63 -7.15
N PRO A 281 3.53 -3.40 -6.73
CA PRO A 281 4.29 -4.38 -5.95
C PRO A 281 3.76 -4.46 -4.51
N ALA A 282 3.75 -5.67 -3.95
CA ALA A 282 3.38 -5.90 -2.57
C ALA A 282 4.26 -6.96 -1.89
N ILE A 283 4.56 -6.70 -0.61
CA ILE A 283 5.18 -7.60 0.37
C ILE A 283 4.23 -7.62 1.56
N TRP A 284 3.53 -8.72 1.73
CA TRP A 284 2.38 -8.77 2.62
C TRP A 284 2.17 -10.18 3.16
N MET A 285 1.21 -10.34 4.05
CA MET A 285 0.99 -11.60 4.74
C MET A 285 -0.49 -11.89 4.92
N MET A 286 -0.83 -13.16 4.79
CA MET A 286 -2.15 -13.69 5.08
C MET A 286 -2.07 -14.77 6.15
N PRO A 287 -3.14 -14.97 6.95
CA PRO A 287 -3.17 -16.01 7.95
C PRO A 287 -3.13 -17.39 7.29
N GLU A 288 -2.43 -18.33 7.91
CA GLU A 288 -2.40 -19.74 7.48
C GLU A 288 -3.81 -20.35 7.52
N ASP A 289 -4.56 -20.02 8.56
CA ASP A 289 -5.92 -20.49 8.79
C ASP A 289 -6.89 -19.31 9.00
N SER A 290 -8.08 -19.41 8.41
CA SER A 290 -9.19 -18.47 8.64
C SER A 290 -9.90 -18.71 9.98
N VAL A 291 -9.16 -18.69 11.09
CA VAL A 291 -9.65 -19.03 12.45
C VAL A 291 -10.87 -18.22 12.88
N TYR A 292 -10.96 -16.95 12.44
CA TYR A 292 -12.07 -16.05 12.76
C TYR A 292 -13.08 -15.92 11.62
N GLY A 293 -12.95 -16.75 10.58
CA GLY A 293 -13.75 -16.74 9.36
C GLY A 293 -13.12 -15.91 8.23
N GLU A 294 -13.91 -15.72 7.17
CA GLU A 294 -13.50 -15.05 5.93
C GLU A 294 -12.90 -13.66 6.16
N TRP A 295 -12.03 -13.26 5.23
CA TRP A 295 -11.40 -11.95 5.20
C TRP A 295 -12.41 -10.80 5.39
N PRO A 296 -12.08 -9.73 6.15
CA PRO A 296 -10.83 -9.50 6.87
C PRO A 296 -10.86 -9.99 8.33
N ARG A 297 -11.80 -10.88 8.71
CA ARG A 297 -11.96 -11.29 10.11
C ARG A 297 -10.73 -12.00 10.67
N SER A 298 -10.00 -12.72 9.82
CA SER A 298 -8.75 -13.41 10.20
C SER A 298 -7.49 -12.57 9.94
N GLY A 299 -7.65 -11.32 9.49
CA GLY A 299 -6.56 -10.35 9.32
C GLY A 299 -5.80 -10.47 8.00
N GLU A 300 -5.07 -9.40 7.69
CA GLU A 300 -4.06 -9.28 6.62
C GLU A 300 -3.01 -8.27 7.09
N ILE A 301 -1.73 -8.50 6.80
CA ILE A 301 -0.64 -7.61 7.17
C ILE A 301 0.12 -7.19 5.92
N ASP A 302 -0.07 -5.95 5.49
CA ASP A 302 0.70 -5.36 4.41
C ASP A 302 1.94 -4.71 4.99
N ILE A 303 3.08 -5.38 4.81
CA ILE A 303 4.37 -4.83 5.24
C ILE A 303 4.69 -3.64 4.36
N VAL A 304 4.60 -3.82 3.03
CA VAL A 304 4.75 -2.75 2.05
C VAL A 304 3.89 -3.00 0.82
N GLU A 305 3.14 -1.98 0.43
CA GLU A 305 2.57 -1.79 -0.90
C GLU A 305 3.11 -0.48 -1.49
N SER A 306 3.32 -0.43 -2.80
CA SER A 306 3.74 0.79 -3.49
C SER A 306 3.03 0.93 -4.83
N LYS A 307 3.16 2.09 -5.45
CA LYS A 307 2.82 2.30 -6.85
C LYS A 307 4.11 2.40 -7.65
N GLY A 308 4.15 1.76 -8.81
CA GLY A 308 5.29 1.82 -9.73
C GLY A 308 5.27 3.06 -10.64
N ASN A 309 4.19 3.86 -10.58
CA ASN A 309 3.99 5.02 -11.44
C ASN A 309 5.20 5.96 -11.44
N THR A 310 5.56 6.41 -12.63
CA THR A 310 6.74 7.27 -12.78
C THR A 310 6.45 8.63 -12.15
N VAL A 311 7.35 9.10 -11.27
CA VAL A 311 7.27 10.44 -10.70
C VAL A 311 7.67 11.46 -11.77
N GLN A 312 6.70 12.23 -12.27
CA GLN A 312 6.93 13.24 -13.32
C GLN A 312 7.05 14.67 -12.74
N SER A 313 6.63 14.87 -11.49
CA SER A 313 6.58 16.15 -10.83
C SER A 313 6.68 16.01 -9.31
N LEU A 314 6.91 17.12 -8.59
CA LEU A 314 6.91 17.13 -7.14
C LEU A 314 5.54 16.75 -6.53
N GLN A 315 4.45 16.95 -7.26
CA GLN A 315 3.09 16.59 -6.85
C GLN A 315 2.88 15.07 -6.90
N ASP A 316 3.65 14.33 -7.72
CA ASP A 316 3.56 12.88 -7.83
C ASP A 316 4.38 12.16 -6.74
N ARG A 317 4.85 12.86 -5.69
CA ARG A 317 5.72 12.26 -4.67
C ARG A 317 5.06 11.08 -3.93
N TYR A 318 3.73 11.03 -3.87
CA TYR A 318 2.98 9.88 -3.34
C TYR A 318 3.12 8.61 -4.19
N GLN A 319 3.63 8.72 -5.43
CA GLN A 319 3.99 7.55 -6.24
C GLN A 319 5.36 6.98 -5.82
N ASN A 320 6.18 7.75 -5.10
CA ASN A 320 7.41 7.30 -4.47
C ASN A 320 7.22 7.20 -2.95
N SER A 321 6.23 6.41 -2.55
CA SER A 321 5.97 6.06 -1.16
C SER A 321 5.58 4.60 -1.05
N VAL A 322 5.95 4.01 0.08
CA VAL A 322 5.44 2.71 0.51
C VAL A 322 4.35 2.92 1.55
N THR A 323 3.35 2.06 1.53
CA THR A 323 2.25 2.02 2.49
C THR A 323 2.32 0.73 3.27
N SER A 324 2.15 0.81 4.60
CA SER A 324 1.84 -0.38 5.41
C SER A 324 0.40 -0.28 5.90
N THR A 325 -0.30 -1.39 5.84
CA THR A 325 -1.72 -1.50 6.17
C THR A 325 -1.97 -2.78 6.96
N LEU A 326 -2.99 -2.76 7.81
CA LEU A 326 -3.55 -3.96 8.42
C LEU A 326 -5.03 -4.00 8.03
N HIS A 327 -5.50 -5.04 7.36
CA HIS A 327 -6.94 -5.24 7.16
C HIS A 327 -7.52 -6.06 8.30
N TRP A 328 -8.62 -5.59 8.87
CA TRP A 328 -9.30 -6.21 10.00
C TRP A 328 -10.70 -5.62 10.16
N GLY A 329 -11.66 -6.48 10.48
CA GLY A 329 -13.04 -6.07 10.71
C GLY A 329 -13.98 -7.26 10.69
N PRO A 330 -15.24 -7.10 11.16
CA PRO A 330 -16.24 -8.17 11.11
C PRO A 330 -16.61 -8.65 9.70
N SER A 331 -16.37 -7.85 8.66
CA SER A 331 -16.65 -8.18 7.26
C SER A 331 -15.93 -7.22 6.32
N ALA A 332 -15.87 -7.54 5.02
CA ALA A 332 -15.31 -6.66 3.99
C ALA A 332 -15.91 -5.24 4.00
N VAL A 333 -17.22 -5.11 4.23
CA VAL A 333 -17.91 -3.80 4.30
C VAL A 333 -17.55 -3.01 5.56
N THR A 334 -17.09 -3.70 6.61
CA THR A 334 -16.74 -3.11 7.89
C THR A 334 -15.24 -3.15 8.18
N ASP A 335 -14.43 -3.39 7.15
CA ASP A 335 -12.99 -3.32 7.25
C ASP A 335 -12.55 -1.96 7.80
N ARG A 336 -11.49 -1.99 8.61
CA ARG A 336 -10.97 -0.85 9.37
C ARG A 336 -9.52 -0.54 9.04
N TRP A 337 -9.04 -1.00 7.89
CA TRP A 337 -7.72 -0.70 7.33
C TRP A 337 -7.31 0.77 7.46
N GLY A 338 -8.23 1.72 7.24
CA GLY A 338 -7.95 3.16 7.34
C GLY A 338 -7.56 3.66 8.74
N LEU A 339 -7.84 2.89 9.81
CA LEU A 339 -7.36 3.18 11.17
C LEU A 339 -5.93 2.67 11.43
N THR A 340 -5.41 1.85 10.52
CA THR A 340 -4.14 1.12 10.61
C THR A 340 -3.40 1.17 9.28
N THR A 341 -3.37 2.36 8.67
CA THR A 341 -2.62 2.65 7.45
C THR A 341 -1.60 3.75 7.73
N SER A 342 -0.39 3.58 7.22
CA SER A 342 0.64 4.61 7.28
C SER A 342 1.48 4.61 6.02
N ASN A 343 1.96 5.80 5.63
CA ASN A 343 2.77 6.01 4.44
C ASN A 343 4.20 6.42 4.82
N PHE A 344 5.17 6.02 4.01
CA PHE A 344 6.56 6.43 4.16
C PHE A 344 7.18 6.76 2.80
N SER A 345 7.90 7.87 2.71
CA SER A 345 8.68 8.25 1.53
C SER A 345 10.15 8.38 1.86
N VAL A 346 11.00 8.01 0.91
CA VAL A 346 12.43 8.29 0.96
C VAL A 346 12.73 9.71 0.43
N PRO A 347 13.41 10.58 1.20
CA PRO A 347 13.77 11.90 0.69
C PRO A 347 14.87 11.81 -0.36
N ARG A 348 14.62 12.36 -1.55
CA ARG A 348 15.61 12.49 -2.65
C ARG A 348 16.16 11.17 -3.18
N ASP A 349 15.43 10.09 -2.97
CA ASP A 349 15.77 8.75 -3.45
C ASP A 349 14.49 8.08 -3.97
N TYR A 350 14.60 6.90 -4.56
CA TYR A 350 13.47 6.16 -5.13
C TYR A 350 13.56 4.68 -4.80
N PHE A 351 12.44 4.11 -4.35
CA PHE A 351 12.35 2.67 -4.08
C PHE A 351 12.61 1.79 -5.32
N SER A 352 12.56 2.38 -6.53
CA SER A 352 12.82 1.70 -7.79
C SER A 352 14.29 1.67 -8.21
N GLU A 353 15.15 2.50 -7.61
CA GLU A 353 16.55 2.66 -8.01
C GLU A 353 17.49 1.77 -7.19
N ASP A 354 17.27 1.67 -5.88
CA ASP A 354 18.12 0.90 -4.97
C ASP A 354 17.36 -0.17 -4.19
N PHE A 355 18.13 -1.14 -3.66
CA PHE A 355 17.59 -2.18 -2.78
C PHE A 355 17.38 -1.64 -1.37
N HIS A 356 16.17 -1.84 -0.87
CA HIS A 356 15.77 -1.52 0.49
C HIS A 356 15.42 -2.78 1.27
N THR A 357 15.59 -2.74 2.58
CA THR A 357 15.09 -3.81 3.46
C THR A 357 13.74 -3.40 4.03
N PHE A 358 12.69 -4.09 3.64
CA PHE A 358 11.35 -3.92 4.18
C PHE A 358 11.17 -4.90 5.33
N GLY A 359 10.93 -4.36 6.52
CA GLY A 359 10.94 -5.14 7.75
C GLY A 359 9.63 -5.08 8.52
N LEU A 360 9.37 -6.15 9.26
CA LEU A 360 8.28 -6.28 10.23
C LEU A 360 8.86 -6.77 11.55
N ASP A 361 8.64 -6.04 12.63
CA ASP A 361 8.84 -6.48 14.01
C ASP A 361 7.49 -6.71 14.67
N TRP A 362 7.19 -7.97 14.99
CA TRP A 362 5.90 -8.39 15.52
C TRP A 362 6.06 -9.11 16.85
N THR A 363 5.58 -8.48 17.92
CA THR A 363 5.63 -8.98 19.29
C THR A 363 4.20 -9.10 19.84
N PRO A 364 3.99 -9.73 21.01
CA PRO A 364 2.66 -9.76 21.64
C PRO A 364 2.08 -8.37 21.94
N THR A 365 2.92 -7.33 22.05
CA THR A 365 2.51 -5.99 22.46
C THR A 365 2.65 -4.93 21.37
N SER A 366 3.41 -5.20 20.30
CA SER A 366 3.61 -4.22 19.23
C SER A 366 3.86 -4.89 17.88
N LEU A 367 3.34 -4.26 16.83
CA LEU A 367 3.62 -4.57 15.43
C LEU A 367 4.20 -3.30 14.81
N THR A 368 5.41 -3.40 14.25
CA THR A 368 6.11 -2.25 13.65
C THR A 368 6.64 -2.64 12.28
N THR A 369 6.22 -1.95 11.24
CA THR A 369 6.83 -2.05 9.91
C THR A 369 7.87 -0.95 9.74
N TRP A 370 8.93 -1.21 9.00
CA TRP A 370 10.05 -0.28 8.83
C TRP A 370 10.80 -0.49 7.52
N VAL A 371 11.63 0.50 7.16
CA VAL A 371 12.46 0.47 5.96
C VAL A 371 13.94 0.70 6.27
N ASP A 372 14.81 -0.14 5.72
CA ASP A 372 16.27 -0.20 5.86
C ASP A 372 16.80 -0.47 7.26
N LYS A 373 16.22 0.16 8.28
CA LYS A 373 16.62 0.03 9.69
C LYS A 373 15.37 0.03 10.57
N PRO A 374 15.35 -0.75 11.66
CA PRO A 374 14.23 -0.77 12.61
C PRO A 374 13.84 0.61 13.15
N SER A 375 14.74 1.60 13.20
CA SER A 375 14.42 2.95 13.66
C SER A 375 13.61 3.80 12.66
N ARG A 376 13.50 3.38 11.40
CA ARG A 376 12.77 4.09 10.32
C ARG A 376 11.41 3.45 10.12
N HIS A 377 10.53 3.65 11.11
CA HIS A 377 9.18 3.08 11.09
C HIS A 377 8.34 3.64 9.94
N ILE A 378 7.57 2.77 9.31
CA ILE A 378 6.44 3.12 8.43
C ILE A 378 5.19 3.17 9.30
N MET A 379 4.88 2.08 10.00
CA MET A 379 3.76 1.97 10.94
C MET A 379 4.23 1.38 12.27
N LYS A 380 3.64 1.82 13.38
CA LYS A 380 3.78 1.19 14.69
C LYS A 380 2.44 1.13 15.40
N LEU A 381 2.02 -0.08 15.75
CA LEU A 381 0.75 -0.36 16.41
C LEU A 381 0.96 -1.04 17.76
N ASP A 382 0.09 -0.72 18.72
CA ASP A 382 -0.06 -1.47 19.98
C ASP A 382 -0.96 -2.68 19.76
N MET A 383 -0.39 -3.87 19.96
CA MET A 383 -1.07 -5.16 19.75
C MET A 383 -1.76 -5.67 21.01
N ASN A 384 -1.56 -5.03 22.17
CA ASN A 384 -2.34 -5.33 23.37
C ASN A 384 -3.67 -4.57 23.40
N ARG A 385 -4.30 -4.39 22.23
CA ARG A 385 -5.61 -3.75 22.08
C ARG A 385 -6.70 -4.75 21.78
N ASP A 386 -7.90 -4.40 22.20
CA ASP A 386 -9.12 -4.97 21.64
C ASP A 386 -9.41 -4.25 20.32
N PHE A 387 -9.24 -4.97 19.20
CA PHE A 387 -9.47 -4.40 17.87
C PHE A 387 -10.95 -4.10 17.63
N PHE A 388 -11.88 -4.92 18.13
CA PHE A 388 -13.30 -4.63 17.96
C PHE A 388 -13.69 -3.32 18.66
N ALA A 389 -13.24 -3.10 19.90
CA ALA A 389 -13.41 -1.82 20.58
C ALA A 389 -12.71 -0.67 19.83
N PHE A 390 -11.53 -0.92 19.27
CA PHE A 390 -10.80 0.07 18.47
C PHE A 390 -11.51 0.44 17.16
N SER A 391 -12.34 -0.45 16.59
CA SER A 391 -13.07 -0.22 15.33
C SER A 391 -14.04 0.96 15.35
N ARG A 392 -14.52 1.31 16.55
CA ARG A 392 -15.61 2.28 16.79
C ARG A 392 -16.87 2.01 15.96
N LEU A 393 -17.11 0.75 15.60
CA LEU A 393 -18.32 0.33 14.90
C LEU A 393 -19.56 0.53 15.78
N SER A 394 -20.65 0.97 15.18
CA SER A 394 -21.98 0.90 15.79
C SER A 394 -22.42 -0.55 15.93
N HIS A 395 -23.31 -0.84 16.88
CA HIS A 395 -23.86 -2.19 17.05
C HIS A 395 -24.76 -2.63 15.87
N LEU A 396 -25.09 -1.74 14.95
CA LEU A 396 -25.91 -2.01 13.77
C LEU A 396 -25.22 -1.46 12.51
N LEU A 397 -25.33 -2.20 11.40
CA LEU A 397 -25.09 -1.70 10.05
C LEU A 397 -26.21 -0.76 9.61
N TRP A 398 -25.99 -0.05 8.49
CA TRP A 398 -26.98 0.87 7.90
C TRP A 398 -28.31 0.19 7.53
N ASN A 399 -28.30 -1.12 7.28
CA ASN A 399 -29.48 -1.93 6.97
C ASN A 399 -30.13 -2.56 8.23
N GLY A 400 -29.67 -2.21 9.43
CA GLY A 400 -30.18 -2.73 10.70
C GLY A 400 -29.64 -4.11 11.12
N THR A 401 -28.70 -4.71 10.37
CA THR A 401 -28.04 -5.95 10.78
C THR A 401 -27.13 -5.70 11.98
N ALA A 402 -27.25 -6.53 13.03
CA ALA A 402 -26.40 -6.42 14.19
C ALA A 402 -24.95 -6.81 13.88
N ILE A 403 -24.01 -6.00 14.34
CA ILE A 403 -22.57 -6.27 14.23
C ILE A 403 -22.14 -6.98 15.50
N GLN A 404 -21.64 -8.19 15.35
CA GLN A 404 -21.08 -8.98 16.44
C GLN A 404 -19.56 -8.89 16.41
N ASP A 405 -18.95 -8.95 17.60
CA ASP A 405 -17.51 -9.04 17.74
C ASP A 405 -17.03 -10.45 17.35
N PRO A 406 -16.31 -10.62 16.22
CA PRO A 406 -15.82 -11.92 15.80
C PRO A 406 -14.70 -12.46 16.72
N TRP A 407 -14.08 -11.60 17.53
CA TRP A 407 -12.91 -11.94 18.36
C TRP A 407 -13.25 -12.11 19.84
N ASN A 408 -14.50 -11.87 20.25
CA ASN A 408 -14.98 -12.01 21.63
C ASN A 408 -14.10 -11.28 22.66
N GLY A 409 -13.70 -10.05 22.35
CA GLY A 409 -12.85 -9.20 23.20
C GLY A 409 -11.39 -9.68 23.31
N LYS A 410 -10.96 -10.66 22.51
CA LYS A 410 -9.58 -11.17 22.55
C LYS A 410 -8.61 -10.10 22.02
N LYS A 411 -7.73 -9.64 22.91
CA LYS A 411 -6.71 -8.64 22.55
C LYS A 411 -5.69 -9.19 21.56
N GLY A 412 -5.30 -8.35 20.61
CA GLY A 412 -4.35 -8.69 19.55
C GLY A 412 -4.93 -9.53 18.42
N ALA A 413 -6.14 -10.08 18.56
CA ALA A 413 -6.86 -10.68 17.45
C ALA A 413 -7.26 -9.58 16.44
N PRO A 414 -7.23 -9.85 15.13
CA PRO A 414 -6.96 -11.17 14.51
C PRO A 414 -5.47 -11.50 14.31
N PHE A 415 -4.57 -10.60 14.68
CA PHE A 415 -3.12 -10.74 14.48
C PHE A 415 -2.46 -11.52 15.63
N ASP A 416 -3.03 -12.68 15.94
CA ASP A 416 -2.56 -13.60 16.96
C ASP A 416 -2.44 -15.05 16.44
N GLN A 417 -2.65 -15.25 15.13
CA GLN A 417 -2.47 -16.51 14.40
C GLN A 417 -1.12 -16.57 13.69
N LYS A 418 -0.85 -17.68 12.98
CA LYS A 418 0.30 -17.78 12.07
C LYS A 418 -0.04 -17.15 10.73
N PHE A 419 0.95 -16.48 10.13
CA PHE A 419 0.82 -15.84 8.83
C PHE A 419 1.97 -16.29 7.92
N TYR A 420 1.66 -16.56 6.66
CA TYR A 420 2.65 -16.80 5.60
C TYR A 420 2.91 -15.50 4.84
N LEU A 421 4.08 -15.40 4.21
CA LEU A 421 4.48 -14.24 3.42
C LEU A 421 4.04 -14.42 1.97
N ILE A 422 3.55 -13.34 1.35
CA ILE A 422 3.21 -13.24 -0.07
C ILE A 422 4.07 -12.16 -0.71
N LEU A 423 4.59 -12.46 -1.90
CA LEU A 423 5.29 -11.53 -2.77
C LEU A 423 4.60 -11.52 -4.14
N ASN A 424 4.24 -10.35 -4.65
CA ASN A 424 3.68 -10.21 -5.99
C ASN A 424 3.94 -8.85 -6.60
N VAL A 425 3.69 -8.78 -7.90
CA VAL A 425 3.57 -7.54 -8.66
C VAL A 425 2.23 -7.54 -9.37
N ALA A 426 1.25 -6.86 -8.81
CA ALA A 426 -0.05 -6.65 -9.44
C ALA A 426 -0.01 -5.48 -10.45
N VAL A 427 -1.05 -5.34 -11.25
CA VAL A 427 -1.24 -4.21 -12.18
C VAL A 427 -2.70 -3.76 -12.17
N GLY A 428 -2.93 -2.46 -11.98
CA GLY A 428 -4.27 -1.88 -11.96
C GLY A 428 -5.12 -2.40 -10.80
N GLY A 429 -6.43 -2.51 -11.00
CA GLY A 429 -7.40 -2.87 -9.97
C GLY A 429 -8.55 -1.87 -9.85
N THR A 430 -9.68 -2.30 -9.29
CA THR A 430 -10.88 -1.45 -9.12
C THR A 430 -11.27 -1.22 -7.67
N ASN A 431 -10.50 -1.75 -6.72
CA ASN A 431 -10.73 -1.60 -5.28
C ASN A 431 -10.50 -0.17 -4.74
N GLY A 432 -10.04 0.77 -5.58
CA GLY A 432 -9.77 2.15 -5.18
C GLY A 432 -8.32 2.46 -4.81
N TYR A 433 -7.42 1.47 -4.78
CA TYR A 433 -5.99 1.68 -4.51
C TYR A 433 -5.40 2.71 -5.47
N PHE A 434 -5.68 2.55 -6.77
CA PHE A 434 -5.55 3.62 -7.76
C PHE A 434 -6.81 4.49 -7.74
N SER A 435 -6.70 5.70 -7.19
CA SER A 435 -7.84 6.61 -7.03
C SER A 435 -8.32 7.12 -8.39
N ASP A 436 -9.62 7.31 -8.58
CA ASP A 436 -10.17 7.94 -9.79
C ASP A 436 -9.75 9.41 -9.96
N ALA A 437 -9.20 10.03 -8.90
CA ALA A 437 -8.59 11.34 -8.93
C ALA A 437 -7.13 11.32 -9.43
N GLU A 438 -6.52 10.14 -9.62
CA GLU A 438 -5.14 10.06 -10.11
C GLU A 438 -5.03 10.53 -11.55
N ARG A 439 -4.04 11.39 -11.76
CA ARG A 439 -3.77 11.99 -13.06
C ARG A 439 -3.45 10.91 -14.08
N ASN A 440 -4.05 11.03 -15.26
CA ASN A 440 -3.86 10.14 -16.41
C ASN A 440 -4.31 8.68 -16.20
N LYS A 441 -5.01 8.36 -15.12
CA LYS A 441 -5.61 7.03 -14.92
C LYS A 441 -6.56 6.71 -16.09
N PRO A 442 -6.36 5.58 -16.80
CA PRO A 442 -7.15 5.30 -18.00
C PRO A 442 -8.52 4.66 -17.74
N TRP A 443 -8.79 4.18 -16.52
CA TRP A 443 -10.06 3.55 -16.15
C TRP A 443 -10.72 4.25 -14.95
N GLN A 444 -12.01 3.99 -14.75
CA GLN A 444 -12.75 4.36 -13.54
C GLN A 444 -13.00 3.11 -12.70
N ASN A 445 -12.87 3.19 -11.37
CA ASN A 445 -13.06 2.04 -10.48
C ASN A 445 -14.49 1.46 -10.58
N ALA A 446 -15.49 2.33 -10.71
CA ALA A 446 -16.90 1.95 -10.94
C ALA A 446 -17.28 1.96 -12.43
N GLY A 447 -16.30 1.91 -13.34
CA GLY A 447 -16.52 1.86 -14.78
C GLY A 447 -17.17 0.54 -15.21
N SER A 448 -17.82 0.53 -16.38
CA SER A 448 -18.46 -0.67 -16.91
C SER A 448 -17.46 -1.74 -17.38
N ASN A 449 -16.35 -1.34 -17.99
CA ASN A 449 -15.30 -2.23 -18.51
C ASN A 449 -13.89 -1.70 -18.21
N PRO A 450 -13.49 -1.56 -16.93
CA PRO A 450 -12.24 -0.92 -16.55
C PRO A 450 -10.98 -1.60 -17.11
N VAL A 451 -10.99 -2.94 -17.23
CA VAL A 451 -9.90 -3.71 -17.85
C VAL A 451 -9.76 -3.39 -19.34
N ALA A 452 -10.88 -3.21 -20.05
CA ALA A 452 -10.88 -2.83 -21.46
C ALA A 452 -10.41 -1.38 -21.66
N ASP A 453 -10.85 -0.47 -20.79
CA ASP A 453 -10.40 0.93 -20.81
C ASP A 453 -8.89 1.04 -20.57
N PHE A 454 -8.36 0.26 -19.62
CA PHE A 454 -6.94 0.11 -19.38
C PHE A 454 -6.20 -0.41 -20.63
N TRP A 455 -6.68 -1.49 -21.25
CA TRP A 455 -6.06 -2.07 -22.45
C TRP A 455 -6.10 -1.12 -23.67
N ALA A 456 -7.23 -0.45 -23.88
CA ALA A 456 -7.40 0.52 -24.96
C ALA A 456 -6.42 1.70 -24.84
N ALA A 457 -6.03 2.05 -23.61
CA ALA A 457 -5.10 3.12 -23.31
C ALA A 457 -3.62 2.71 -23.32
N ARG A 458 -3.26 1.47 -23.73
CA ARG A 458 -1.88 0.95 -23.64
C ARG A 458 -0.83 1.82 -24.31
N THR A 459 -1.16 2.48 -25.42
CA THR A 459 -0.23 3.41 -26.09
C THR A 459 0.17 4.62 -25.22
N ARG A 460 -0.62 4.94 -24.18
CA ARG A 460 -0.32 6.02 -23.23
C ARG A 460 0.53 5.56 -22.06
N TRP A 461 0.23 4.40 -21.46
CA TRP A 461 0.89 3.95 -20.23
C TRP A 461 2.04 2.97 -20.48
N LEU A 462 1.97 2.11 -21.50
CA LEU A 462 3.00 1.11 -21.77
C LEU A 462 4.40 1.71 -22.03
N PRO A 463 4.55 2.88 -22.68
CA PRO A 463 5.86 3.51 -22.82
C PRO A 463 6.56 3.87 -21.50
N SER A 464 5.82 3.93 -20.37
CA SER A 464 6.41 4.13 -19.05
C SER A 464 7.10 2.87 -18.50
N TRP A 465 6.80 1.69 -19.05
CA TRP A 465 7.40 0.44 -18.60
C TRP A 465 8.76 0.23 -19.27
N PRO A 466 9.86 0.12 -18.51
CA PRO A 466 11.17 -0.15 -19.08
C PRO A 466 11.19 -1.43 -19.93
N SER A 467 11.93 -1.40 -21.05
CA SER A 467 12.16 -2.57 -21.89
C SER A 467 12.92 -3.67 -21.15
N ASP A 468 13.80 -3.29 -20.23
CA ASP A 468 14.48 -4.21 -19.32
C ASP A 468 13.47 -4.80 -18.30
N PRO A 469 13.17 -6.11 -18.36
CA PRO A 469 12.25 -6.77 -17.43
C PRO A 469 12.68 -6.61 -15.97
N LYS A 470 14.00 -6.55 -15.71
CA LYS A 470 14.51 -6.40 -14.35
C LYS A 470 14.06 -5.08 -13.73
N LYS A 471 13.95 -4.00 -14.51
CA LYS A 471 13.54 -2.68 -13.99
C LYS A 471 12.03 -2.56 -13.74
N ARG A 472 11.19 -3.16 -14.59
CA ARG A 472 9.73 -3.18 -14.41
C ARG A 472 9.23 -4.28 -13.48
N GLY A 473 10.12 -5.18 -13.04
CA GLY A 473 9.84 -6.19 -12.04
C GLY A 473 10.34 -5.83 -10.65
N MET A 474 9.72 -6.42 -9.63
CA MET A 474 10.24 -6.40 -8.27
C MET A 474 11.43 -7.38 -8.21
N ALA A 475 12.60 -6.87 -7.81
CA ALA A 475 13.80 -7.67 -7.63
C ALA A 475 14.01 -7.94 -6.15
N ILE A 476 14.07 -9.21 -5.76
CA ILE A 476 14.19 -9.67 -4.37
C ILE A 476 15.55 -10.35 -4.22
N ASP A 477 16.35 -9.79 -3.31
CA ASP A 477 17.70 -10.26 -2.99
C ASP A 477 17.69 -11.32 -1.89
N SER A 478 16.84 -11.15 -0.88
CA SER A 478 16.71 -12.14 0.19
C SER A 478 15.41 -12.00 0.97
N VAL A 479 14.94 -13.11 1.51
CA VAL A 479 13.84 -13.18 2.47
C VAL A 479 14.34 -13.88 3.73
N LYS A 480 14.09 -13.27 4.90
CA LYS A 480 14.41 -13.88 6.19
C LYS A 480 13.23 -13.70 7.14
N MET A 481 12.85 -14.79 7.79
CA MET A 481 11.79 -14.79 8.79
C MET A 481 12.32 -15.47 10.05
N TRP A 482 12.25 -14.77 11.17
CA TRP A 482 12.55 -15.30 12.48
C TRP A 482 11.29 -15.33 13.31
N GLN A 483 11.15 -16.34 14.14
CA GLN A 483 10.06 -16.46 15.10
C GLN A 483 10.60 -16.46 16.52
N ARG A 484 9.74 -16.10 17.48
CA ARG A 484 10.13 -16.19 18.89
C ARG A 484 10.39 -17.64 19.30
N CYS A 485 11.52 -17.81 19.97
CA CYS A 485 11.91 -18.97 20.77
C CYS A 485 12.50 -18.42 22.09
#